data_AF-A0A143XRA9-F1
#
_entry.id   AF-A0A143XRA9-F1
#
_cell.length_a   1.000
_cell.length_b   1.000
_cell.length_c   1.000
_cell.angle_alpha   90.00
_cell.angle_beta   90.00
_cell.angle_gamma   90.00
#
_symmetry.space_group_name_H-M   'P 1'
#
loop_
_entity.id
_entity.type
_entity.pdbx_description
1 polymer ?
#
loop_
_entity_poly.entity_id
_entity_poly.type
_entity_poly.pdbx_seq_one_letter_code
_entity_poly.pdbx_strand_id
1 'polypeptide(L)' 'MDFENSKYDIFEVKDQRVLSVRKYALKKSKVQGHHIFRLKNDTIPIFVSEEIKTIVETNNLLGFSFWEVLVS' A
#
# COMPACT_ATOMS: atom_id res chain seq x y z
N MET A 1 -5.34 -4.46 4.26
CA MET A 1 -4.18 -5.35 4.05
C MET A 1 -4.64 -6.79 4.15
N ASP A 2 -4.00 -7.67 3.38
CA ASP A 2 -4.11 -9.11 3.53
C ASP A 2 -2.95 -9.63 4.38
N PHE A 3 -3.20 -9.93 5.65
CA PHE A 3 -2.17 -10.38 6.59
C PHE A 3 -1.65 -11.78 6.29
N GLU A 4 -2.34 -12.60 5.49
CA GLU A 4 -1.89 -13.96 5.16
C GLU A 4 -0.82 -13.92 4.06
N ASN A 5 -0.94 -12.98 3.12
CA ASN A 5 -0.05 -12.86 1.97
C ASN A 5 0.98 -11.72 2.10
N SER A 6 0.85 -10.86 3.12
CA SER A 6 1.82 -9.79 3.41
C SER A 6 3.03 -10.31 4.20
N LYS A 7 4.21 -9.74 3.97
CA LYS A 7 5.38 -9.96 4.83
C LYS A 7 5.54 -8.78 5.76
N TYR A 8 5.33 -9.00 7.06
CA TYR A 8 5.41 -7.98 8.09
C TYR A 8 5.95 -8.55 9.39
N ASP A 9 6.38 -7.67 10.28
CA ASP A 9 6.65 -7.98 11.68
C ASP A 9 5.82 -7.04 12.58
N ILE A 10 5.56 -7.50 13.80
CA ILE A 10 4.99 -6.67 14.86
C ILE A 10 6.01 -6.64 15.99
N PHE A 11 6.35 -5.45 16.46
CA PHE A 11 7.23 -5.27 17.61
C PHE A 11 6.71 -4.15 18.50
N GLU A 12 7.15 -4.16 19.76
CA GLU A 12 6.73 -3.19 20.76
C GLU A 12 7.82 -2.13 20.96
N VAL A 13 7.43 -0.86 20.88
CA VAL A 13 8.28 0.29 21.17
C VAL A 13 7.55 1.17 22.18
N LYS A 14 8.09 1.31 23.40
CA LYS A 14 7.51 2.16 24.46
C LYS A 14 6.00 1.90 24.65
N ASP A 15 5.64 0.63 24.83
CA ASP A 15 4.25 0.15 25.00
C ASP A 15 3.32 0.38 23.79
N GLN A 16 3.86 0.72 22.62
CA GLN A 16 3.13 0.80 21.36
C GLN A 16 3.48 -0.37 20.44
N ARG A 17 2.46 -1.05 19.93
CA ARG A 17 2.64 -2.06 18.87
C ARG A 17 2.84 -1.39 17.53
N VAL A 18 4.02 -1.56 16.96
CA VAL A 18 4.40 -1.05 15.65
C VAL A 18 4.30 -2.18 14.63
N LEU A 19 3.57 -1.94 13.55
CA LEU A 19 3.49 -2.82 12.38
C LEU A 19 4.55 -2.36 11.37
N SER A 20 5.52 -3.22 11.06
CA SER A 20 6.51 -2.96 10.00
C SER A 20 6.26 -3.90 8.84
N VAL A 21 5.89 -3.35 7.68
CA VAL A 21 5.55 -4.13 6.49
C VAL A 21 6.69 -4.06 5.49
N ARG A 22 7.24 -5.23 5.13
CA ARG A 22 8.27 -5.38 4.09
C ARG A 22 7.67 -5.60 2.71
N LYS A 23 6.54 -6.31 2.61
CA LYS A 23 5.79 -6.54 1.37
C LYS A 23 4.30 -6.49 1.64
N TYR A 24 3.60 -5.58 0.94
CA TYR A 24 2.15 -5.46 1.04
C TYR A 24 1.45 -6.47 0.13
N ALA A 25 0.42 -7.11 0.68
CA ALA A 25 -0.64 -7.75 -0.07
C ALA A 25 -1.98 -7.08 0.25
N LEU A 26 -2.81 -6.88 -0.76
CA LEU A 26 -4.10 -6.20 -0.66
C LEU A 26 -5.21 -7.13 -1.09
N LYS A 27 -6.28 -7.23 -0.28
CA LYS A 27 -7.46 -8.03 -0.63
C LYS A 27 -8.18 -7.39 -1.81
N LYS A 28 -8.26 -8.08 -2.94
CA LYS A 28 -8.94 -7.62 -4.17
C LYS A 28 -10.35 -7.11 -3.90
N SER A 29 -11.11 -7.86 -3.10
CA SER A 29 -12.48 -7.55 -2.71
C SER A 29 -12.65 -6.25 -1.91
N LYS A 30 -11.57 -5.69 -1.37
CA LYS A 30 -11.57 -4.45 -0.59
C LYS A 30 -11.05 -3.25 -1.36
N VAL A 31 -10.30 -3.46 -2.43
CA VAL A 31 -9.67 -2.38 -3.23
C VAL A 31 -10.36 -2.15 -4.56
N GLN A 32 -11.21 -3.08 -5.00
CA GLN A 32 -11.97 -2.94 -6.24
C GLN A 32 -12.80 -1.64 -6.22
N GLY A 33 -12.74 -0.88 -7.33
CA GLY A 33 -13.42 0.41 -7.47
C GLY A 33 -12.74 1.57 -6.72
N HIS A 34 -11.58 1.37 -6.11
CA HIS A 34 -10.83 2.42 -5.41
C HIS A 34 -9.49 2.67 -6.11
N HIS A 35 -9.28 3.91 -6.57
CA HIS A 35 -8.08 4.28 -7.33
C HIS A 35 -6.97 4.88 -6.48
N ILE A 36 -7.30 5.53 -5.36
CA ILE A 36 -6.34 6.15 -4.44
C ILE A 36 -6.85 5.93 -3.02
N PHE A 37 -6.06 5.30 -2.16
CA PHE A 37 -6.45 5.03 -0.77
C PHE A 37 -5.23 4.84 0.13
N ARG A 38 -5.49 4.77 1.44
CA ARG A 38 -4.50 4.42 2.48
C ARG A 38 -5.06 3.35 3.40
N LEU A 39 -4.19 2.62 4.09
CA LEU A 39 -4.62 1.72 5.14
C LEU A 39 -5.05 2.50 6.39
N LYS A 40 -6.06 1.99 7.10
CA LYS A 40 -6.50 2.60 8.35
C LYS A 40 -5.36 2.52 9.37
N ASN A 41 -5.08 3.65 10.02
CA ASN A 41 -4.00 3.82 11.01
C ASN A 41 -2.56 3.70 10.46
N ASP A 42 -2.39 3.68 9.14
CA ASP A 42 -1.09 3.79 8.50
C ASP A 42 -0.91 5.20 7.93
N THR A 43 0.26 5.79 8.14
CA THR A 43 0.53 7.20 7.82
C THR A 43 1.43 7.39 6.61
N ILE A 44 2.11 6.33 6.14
CA ILE A 44 3.18 6.47 5.14
C ILE A 44 2.72 6.04 3.72
N PRO A 45 2.27 4.80 3.48
CA PRO A 45 1.97 4.35 2.12
C PRO A 45 0.62 4.89 1.65
N ILE A 46 0.64 5.50 0.47
CA ILE A 46 -0.56 5.76 -0.34
C ILE A 46 -0.55 4.75 -1.47
N PHE A 47 -1.66 4.03 -1.62
CA PHE A 47 -1.85 3.04 -2.67
C PHE A 47 -2.62 3.66 -3.81
N VAL A 48 -2.17 3.38 -5.03
CA VAL A 48 -2.84 3.81 -6.25
C VAL A 48 -3.09 2.62 -7.16
N SER A 49 -4.18 2.68 -7.94
CA SER A 49 -4.41 1.71 -9.02
C SER A 49 -3.42 1.92 -10.18
N GLU A 50 -3.21 0.88 -11.00
CA GLU A 50 -2.40 0.98 -12.21
C GLU A 50 -2.88 2.06 -13.19
N GLU A 51 -4.18 2.37 -13.20
CA GLU A 51 -4.73 3.46 -14.01
C GLU A 51 -4.14 4.82 -13.61
N ILE A 52 -4.08 5.12 -12.31
CA ILE A 52 -3.49 6.37 -11.80
C ILE A 52 -1.99 6.41 -12.08
N LYS A 53 -1.28 5.30 -11.86
CA LYS A 53 0.14 5.21 -12.19
C LYS A 53 0.38 5.47 -13.69
N THR A 54 -0.43 4.88 -14.57
CA THR A 54 -0.34 5.07 -16.02
C THR A 54 -0.58 6.53 -16.40
N ILE A 55 -1.55 7.21 -15.79
CA ILE A 55 -1.78 8.64 -16.00
C ILE A 55 -0.56 9.47 -15.58
N VAL A 56 0.02 9.19 -14.41
CA VAL A 56 1.22 9.87 -13.91
C VAL A 56 2.40 9.70 -14.85
N GLU A 57 2.67 8.45 -15.27
CA GLU A 57 3.80 8.11 -16.14
C GLU A 57 3.62 8.68 -17.56
N THR A 58 2.43 8.54 -18.15
CA THR A 58 2.14 9.04 -19.51
C THR A 58 2.22 10.55 -19.61
N ASN A 59 1.86 11.27 -18.55
CA ASN A 59 1.95 12.74 -18.50
C ASN A 59 3.32 13.24 -18.02
N ASN A 60 4.30 12.35 -17.79
CA ASN A 60 5.64 12.68 -17.30
C ASN A 60 5.62 13.54 -16.01
N LEU A 61 4.68 13.26 -15.09
CA LEU A 61 4.62 14.00 -13.83
C LEU A 61 5.81 13.60 -12.95
N LEU A 62 6.53 14.60 -12.45
CA LEU A 62 7.74 14.40 -11.64
C LEU A 62 7.39 14.28 -10.15
N GLY A 63 8.32 13.70 -9.37
CA GLY A 63 8.18 13.58 -7.91
C GLY A 63 7.44 12.32 -7.43
N PHE A 64 7.19 11.37 -8.33
CA PHE A 64 6.55 10.09 -8.00
C PHE A 64 7.53 8.93 -8.09
N SER A 65 7.38 7.96 -7.18
CA SER A 65 8.06 6.67 -7.22
C SER A 65 7.06 5.61 -6.79
N PHE A 66 6.90 4.57 -7.60
CA PHE A 66 5.92 3.51 -7.39
C PHE A 66 6.60 2.21 -7.01
N TRP A 67 5.99 1.50 -6.06
CA TRP A 67 6.41 0.19 -5.60
C TRP A 67 5.28 -0.79 -5.85
N GLU A 68 5.58 -1.90 -6.52
CA GLU A 68 4.58 -2.93 -6.78
C GLU A 68 4.14 -3.63 -5.49
N VAL A 69 2.85 -3.94 -5.40
CA VAL A 69 2.25 -4.66 -4.28
C VAL A 69 1.43 -5.83 -4.80
N LEU A 70 1.31 -6.89 -4.01
CA LEU A 70 0.49 -8.04 -4.37
C LEU A 70 -0.99 -7.70 -4.17
N VAL A 71 -1.85 -8.14 -5.10
CA VAL A 71 -3.29 -8.15 -4.91
C VAL A 71 -3.76 -9.60 -4.89
N SER A 72 -4.34 -10.03 -3.76
CA SER A 72 -4.80 -11.40 -3.48
C SER A 72 -6.31 -11.49 -3.35
#